data_AF-A0A0C9V4L8-F1
#
_entry.id   AF-A0A0C9V4L8-F1
#
_cell.length_a   1.000
_cell.length_b   1.000
_cell.length_c   1.000
_cell.angle_alpha   90.00
_cell.angle_beta   90.00
_cell.angle_gamma   90.00
#
_symmetry.space_group_name_H-M   'P 1'
#
loop_
_entity.id
_entity.type
_entity.pdbx_description
1 polymer ?
#
loop_
_entity_poly.entity_id
_entity_poly.type
_entity_poly.pdbx_seq_one_letter_code
_entity_poly.pdbx_strand_id
1 'polypeptide(L)'
;MQLSKDQWKKLHSWAMVSPLLGAILAPFSTLFDIPALTEPWFIRFDPTVLLDPNKADSIPDKHENVALSVVGLAFNIIANVLLVVRFSSSLKWWRTATRLSVVSWIIKVVVALINLAVFGRVPPNAVHGEGFWCALISLLICVIITFLLIFHWILEARNQPLHNTPTDDQLSLRVAGRHFMNNVTLFIIDLAVFALLSSHFEHWTYLQGIYYSIVTSLTVGFGDFRPHTAVIRVLAFFFSVIAMAQLGNIIGMLIRFFTSRSQEKKAHSRIKYEQKRHEEELEKHIKAIRTTSSRNIRKSDSIDSGDMKTEKKQRLPVPDLHQEIEFLHRLAEEQESKARMWDMISSSAGLLVFWFVGAAIFSQLEGWGYGTGMYFTYVAFLTIGYGDFTPITPAGRVVFVLYSILAVPIMASFAVNAVQQSFGSI
;
A
#
# COMPACT_ATOMS: atom_id res chain seq x y z
N MET A 1 18.68 7.23 -23.58
CA MET A 1 17.43 7.95 -23.26
C MET A 1 17.67 8.80 -22.01
N GLN A 2 17.90 10.12 -22.17
CA GLN A 2 18.11 11.02 -21.02
C GLN A 2 16.74 11.40 -20.45
N LEU A 3 16.45 10.98 -19.22
CA LEU A 3 15.23 11.34 -18.48
C LEU A 3 15.22 12.84 -18.18
N SER A 4 14.05 13.49 -18.30
CA SER A 4 13.90 14.91 -17.96
C SER A 4 14.05 15.17 -16.46
N LYS A 5 14.36 16.40 -16.04
CA LYS A 5 14.49 16.79 -14.62
C LYS A 5 13.24 16.46 -13.80
N ASP A 6 12.05 16.58 -14.39
CA ASP A 6 10.79 16.24 -13.72
C ASP A 6 10.58 14.74 -13.58
N GLN A 7 11.01 13.95 -14.57
CA GLN A 7 11.00 12.49 -14.48
C GLN A 7 11.95 12.01 -13.37
N TRP A 8 13.13 12.63 -13.25
CA TRP A 8 14.07 12.34 -12.16
C TRP A 8 13.51 12.67 -10.78
N LYS A 9 12.84 13.82 -10.62
CA LYS A 9 12.19 14.19 -9.35
C LYS A 9 11.10 13.17 -8.96
N LYS A 10 10.26 12.76 -9.91
CA LYS A 10 9.24 11.72 -9.67
C LYS A 10 9.88 10.40 -9.26
N LEU A 11 10.91 9.95 -9.98
CA LEU A 11 11.61 8.69 -9.70
C LEU A 11 12.24 8.69 -8.31
N HIS A 12 12.83 9.80 -7.89
CA HIS A 12 13.40 9.95 -6.55
C HIS A 12 12.34 9.93 -5.44
N SER A 13 11.18 10.56 -5.66
CA SER A 13 10.06 10.49 -4.71
C SER A 13 9.56 9.05 -4.50
N TRP A 14 9.45 8.26 -5.58
CA TRP A 14 9.12 6.84 -5.49
C TRP A 14 10.19 6.03 -4.76
N ALA A 15 11.47 6.32 -5.02
CA ALA A 15 12.58 5.68 -4.32
C ALA A 15 12.54 5.90 -2.80
N MET A 16 12.06 7.07 -2.35
CA MET A 16 11.94 7.39 -0.92
C MET A 16 10.86 6.57 -0.21
N VAL A 17 9.77 6.21 -0.92
CA VAL A 17 8.65 5.43 -0.40
C VAL A 17 8.90 3.92 -0.52
N SER A 18 9.73 3.50 -1.46
CA SER A 18 10.00 2.08 -1.77
C SER A 18 10.42 1.24 -0.54
N PRO A 19 11.34 1.68 0.34
CA PRO A 19 11.66 0.96 1.57
C PRO A 19 10.52 0.81 2.56
N LEU A 20 9.63 1.81 2.63
CA LEU A 20 8.46 1.79 3.51
C LEU A 20 7.50 0.69 3.03
N LEU A 21 7.23 0.64 1.71
CA LEU A 21 6.41 -0.41 1.10
C LEU A 21 7.02 -1.80 1.33
N GLY A 22 8.34 -1.94 1.15
CA GLY A 22 9.03 -3.19 1.43
C GLY A 22 8.87 -3.65 2.87
N ALA A 23 8.99 -2.74 3.84
CA ALA A 23 8.86 -3.06 5.26
C ALA A 23 7.40 -3.31 5.72
N ILE A 24 6.40 -2.79 5.01
CA ILE A 24 4.99 -3.13 5.23
C ILE A 24 4.70 -4.57 4.78
N LEU A 25 5.28 -4.98 3.64
CA LEU A 25 5.10 -6.32 3.07
C LEU A 25 5.93 -7.40 3.79
N ALA A 26 7.04 -7.01 4.42
CA ALA A 26 8.01 -7.94 4.98
C ALA A 26 7.48 -8.85 6.10
N PRO A 27 6.66 -8.39 7.06
CA PRO A 27 6.06 -9.27 8.06
C PRO A 27 5.16 -10.36 7.44
N PHE A 28 4.45 -10.04 6.35
CA PHE A 28 3.59 -11.00 5.65
C PHE A 28 4.39 -12.16 5.02
N SER A 29 5.59 -11.92 4.50
CA SER A 29 6.40 -13.02 3.97
C SER A 29 6.80 -14.00 5.08
N THR A 30 7.09 -13.50 6.28
CA THR A 30 7.38 -14.37 7.44
C THR A 30 6.12 -15.14 7.88
N LEU A 31 4.95 -14.49 7.86
CA LEU A 31 3.68 -15.14 8.17
C LEU A 31 3.41 -16.37 7.26
N PHE A 32 3.73 -16.28 5.98
CA PHE A 32 3.59 -17.38 5.01
C PHE A 32 4.75 -18.38 5.01
N ASP A 33 5.95 -18.02 5.47
CA ASP A 33 7.05 -18.97 5.56
C ASP A 33 6.84 -20.04 6.64
N ILE A 34 6.10 -19.73 7.70
CA ILE A 34 5.79 -20.69 8.76
C ILE A 34 4.96 -21.87 8.21
N PRO A 35 3.78 -21.68 7.58
CA PRO A 35 3.02 -22.79 7.00
C PRO A 35 3.76 -23.45 5.83
N ALA A 36 4.61 -22.71 5.10
CA ALA A 36 5.47 -23.30 4.08
C ALA A 36 6.49 -24.32 4.62
N LEU A 37 6.83 -24.21 5.91
CA LEU A 37 7.73 -25.12 6.62
C LEU A 37 6.98 -26.21 7.39
N THR A 38 5.83 -25.88 7.99
CA THR A 38 5.11 -26.79 8.90
C THR A 38 4.08 -27.67 8.20
N GLU A 39 3.54 -27.23 7.07
CA GLU A 39 2.50 -27.96 6.34
C GLU A 39 3.07 -28.69 5.10
N PRO A 40 2.50 -29.85 4.74
CA PRO A 40 2.97 -30.64 3.62
C PRO A 40 2.80 -29.90 2.28
N TRP A 41 3.81 -29.98 1.42
CA TRP A 41 3.75 -29.38 0.09
C TRP A 41 2.83 -30.12 -0.88
N PHE A 42 2.60 -31.41 -0.63
CA PHE A 42 1.80 -32.26 -1.50
C PHE A 42 0.77 -33.08 -0.72
N ILE A 43 -0.41 -33.19 -1.32
CA ILE A 43 -1.53 -33.97 -0.82
C ILE A 43 -1.85 -35.02 -1.88
N ARG A 44 -2.12 -36.27 -1.47
CA ARG A 44 -2.50 -37.33 -2.41
C ARG A 44 -3.88 -37.02 -3.00
N PHE A 45 -4.00 -37.21 -4.31
CA PHE A 45 -5.28 -37.13 -4.99
C PHE A 45 -6.06 -38.41 -4.70
N ASP A 46 -7.05 -38.32 -3.81
CA ASP A 46 -8.01 -39.40 -3.54
C ASP A 46 -9.43 -38.90 -3.88
N PRO A 47 -10.22 -39.61 -4.71
CA PRO A 47 -11.61 -39.24 -5.01
C PRO A 47 -12.50 -39.05 -3.77
N THR A 48 -12.15 -39.65 -2.62
CA THR A 48 -12.86 -39.47 -1.35
C THR A 48 -12.61 -38.10 -0.69
N VAL A 49 -11.57 -37.37 -1.10
CA VAL A 49 -11.26 -35.99 -0.66
C VAL A 49 -12.32 -35.00 -1.13
N LEU A 50 -13.09 -35.33 -2.18
CA LEU A 50 -14.25 -34.55 -2.61
C LEU A 50 -15.37 -34.48 -1.56
N LEU A 51 -15.35 -35.39 -0.56
CA LEU A 51 -16.34 -35.45 0.52
C LEU A 51 -15.84 -34.83 1.83
N ASP A 52 -14.52 -34.81 2.08
CA ASP A 52 -13.92 -34.20 3.27
C ASP A 52 -12.45 -33.78 3.01
N PRO A 53 -12.19 -32.52 2.62
CA PRO A 53 -10.85 -32.02 2.33
C PRO A 53 -9.87 -32.11 3.50
N ASN A 54 -10.38 -32.22 4.74
CA ASN A 54 -9.57 -32.22 5.95
C ASN A 54 -8.99 -33.61 6.28
N LYS A 55 -9.35 -34.66 5.53
CA LYS A 55 -8.86 -36.04 5.68
C LYS A 55 -7.90 -36.50 4.59
N ALA A 56 -7.44 -35.58 3.75
CA ALA A 56 -6.59 -35.95 2.63
C ALA A 56 -5.21 -36.44 3.10
N ASP A 57 -4.80 -37.61 2.62
CA ASP A 57 -3.50 -38.20 2.96
C ASP A 57 -2.36 -37.29 2.47
N SER A 58 -1.56 -36.79 3.41
CA SER A 58 -0.41 -35.94 3.10
C SER A 58 0.80 -36.78 2.68
N ILE A 59 1.61 -36.21 1.78
CA ILE A 59 2.90 -36.79 1.40
C ILE A 59 3.97 -36.08 2.24
N PRO A 60 4.75 -36.78 3.07
CA PRO A 60 5.77 -36.14 3.89
C PRO A 60 6.88 -35.56 3.01
N ASP A 61 7.28 -34.33 3.33
CA ASP A 61 8.32 -33.63 2.61
C ASP A 61 9.71 -34.22 2.87
N LYS A 62 10.56 -34.20 1.83
CA LYS A 62 11.96 -34.61 1.96
C LYS A 62 12.68 -33.70 2.95
N HIS A 63 13.58 -34.25 3.77
CA HIS A 63 14.37 -33.49 4.74
C HIS A 63 15.16 -32.33 4.12
N GLU A 64 15.60 -32.47 2.87
CA GLU A 64 16.30 -31.44 2.11
C GLU A 64 15.42 -30.21 1.80
N ASN A 65 14.14 -30.44 1.47
CA ASN A 65 13.15 -29.36 1.27
C ASN A 65 12.97 -28.59 2.59
N VAL A 66 12.73 -29.32 3.68
CA VAL A 66 12.53 -28.73 5.01
C VAL A 66 13.77 -27.94 5.44
N ALA A 67 14.98 -28.47 5.23
CA ALA A 67 16.22 -27.78 5.56
C ALA A 67 16.40 -26.45 4.80
N LEU A 68 16.12 -26.44 3.49
CA LEU A 68 16.16 -25.20 2.69
C LEU A 68 15.10 -24.19 3.15
N SER A 69 13.90 -24.65 3.50
CA SER A 69 12.84 -23.80 4.06
C SER A 69 13.24 -23.19 5.41
N VAL A 70 13.89 -23.95 6.31
CA VAL A 70 14.43 -23.43 7.59
C VAL A 70 15.48 -22.35 7.35
N VAL A 71 16.45 -22.60 6.47
CA VAL A 71 17.49 -21.62 6.14
C VAL A 71 16.85 -20.36 5.55
N GLY A 72 15.89 -20.53 4.63
CA GLY A 72 15.13 -19.42 4.07
C GLY A 72 14.39 -18.60 5.13
N LEU A 73 13.64 -19.26 6.03
CA LEU A 73 12.92 -18.60 7.11
C LEU A 73 13.86 -17.83 8.05
N ALA A 74 15.03 -18.41 8.40
CA ALA A 74 16.02 -17.73 9.23
C ALA A 74 16.51 -16.42 8.60
N PHE A 75 16.87 -16.44 7.32
CA PHE A 75 17.25 -15.22 6.60
C PHE A 75 16.09 -14.24 6.46
N ASN A 76 14.85 -14.71 6.31
CA ASN A 76 13.66 -13.85 6.27
C ASN A 76 13.45 -13.12 7.60
N ILE A 77 13.51 -13.82 8.74
CA ILE A 77 13.39 -13.23 10.07
C ILE A 77 14.51 -12.21 10.31
N ILE A 78 15.76 -12.56 9.99
CA ILE A 78 16.91 -11.64 10.10
C ILE A 78 16.66 -10.40 9.23
N ALA A 79 16.23 -10.57 7.98
CA ALA A 79 15.97 -9.46 7.07
C ALA A 79 14.87 -8.52 7.59
N ASN A 80 13.79 -9.10 8.16
CA ASN A 80 12.69 -8.40 8.79
C ASN A 80 13.13 -7.59 10.02
N VAL A 81 13.85 -8.21 10.95
CA VAL A 81 14.40 -7.53 12.13
C VAL A 81 15.30 -6.37 11.72
N LEU A 82 16.16 -6.57 10.72
CA LEU A 82 17.03 -5.52 10.21
C LEU A 82 16.27 -4.36 9.56
N LEU A 83 15.13 -4.62 8.91
CA LEU A 83 14.24 -3.56 8.41
C LEU A 83 13.62 -2.77 9.57
N VAL A 84 13.15 -3.43 10.62
CA VAL A 84 12.62 -2.73 11.82
C VAL A 84 13.72 -1.88 12.46
N VAL A 85 14.94 -2.42 12.63
CA VAL A 85 16.09 -1.69 13.19
C VAL A 85 16.49 -0.50 12.31
N ARG A 86 16.46 -0.66 10.98
CA ARG A 86 16.69 0.44 10.04
C ARG A 86 15.78 1.63 10.35
N PHE A 87 14.51 1.37 10.63
CA PHE A 87 13.56 2.43 10.90
C PHE A 87 13.54 2.88 12.34
N SER A 88 13.99 2.07 13.31
CA SER A 88 13.99 2.41 14.75
C SER A 88 15.25 3.18 15.20
N SER A 89 16.42 2.88 14.63
CA SER A 89 17.71 3.41 15.10
C SER A 89 18.02 4.86 14.66
N SER A 90 18.65 5.65 15.54
CA SER A 90 19.11 7.02 15.25
C SER A 90 20.53 7.04 14.66
N LEU A 91 20.60 7.34 13.36
CA LEU A 91 21.72 7.80 12.53
C LEU A 91 22.96 6.92 12.28
N LYS A 92 23.50 6.11 13.21
CA LYS A 92 24.75 5.35 12.92
C LYS A 92 24.53 3.98 12.28
N TRP A 93 23.55 3.21 12.77
CA TRP A 93 23.40 1.80 12.42
C TRP A 93 22.50 1.53 11.21
N TRP A 94 21.66 2.49 10.81
CA TRP A 94 20.65 2.27 9.77
C TRP A 94 21.25 1.89 8.41
N ARG A 95 22.42 2.44 8.04
CA ARG A 95 23.08 2.14 6.75
C ARG A 95 23.54 0.69 6.70
N THR A 96 24.19 0.22 7.76
CA THR A 96 24.67 -1.16 7.87
C THR A 96 23.50 -2.13 7.93
N ALA A 97 22.47 -1.84 8.74
CA ALA A 97 21.26 -2.65 8.83
C ALA A 97 20.55 -2.77 7.47
N THR A 98 20.47 -1.69 6.70
CA THR A 98 19.86 -1.70 5.37
C THR A 98 20.63 -2.59 4.39
N ARG A 99 21.97 -2.50 4.37
CA ARG A 99 22.80 -3.34 3.50
C ARG A 99 22.68 -4.82 3.84
N LEU A 100 22.76 -5.15 5.13
CA LEU A 100 22.66 -6.53 5.60
C LEU A 100 21.25 -7.09 5.35
N SER A 101 20.21 -6.27 5.49
CA SER A 101 18.83 -6.65 5.16
C SER A 101 18.70 -7.00 3.68
N VAL A 102 19.20 -6.17 2.76
CA VAL A 102 19.16 -6.46 1.30
C VAL A 102 19.87 -7.77 0.96
N VAL A 103 21.05 -8.01 1.53
CA VAL A 103 21.78 -9.26 1.32
C VAL A 103 20.97 -10.46 1.82
N SER A 104 20.35 -10.34 3.01
CA SER A 104 19.52 -11.39 3.60
C SER A 104 18.28 -11.69 2.73
N TRP A 105 17.65 -10.66 2.16
CA TRP A 105 16.54 -10.83 1.21
C TRP A 105 16.97 -11.55 -0.07
N ILE A 106 18.12 -11.19 -0.63
CA ILE A 106 18.67 -11.86 -1.83
C ILE A 106 18.93 -13.34 -1.52
N ILE A 107 19.57 -13.65 -0.38
CA ILE A 107 19.83 -15.04 0.02
C ILE A 107 18.50 -15.81 0.18
N LYS A 108 17.51 -15.23 0.86
CA LYS A 108 16.16 -15.83 1.00
C LYS A 108 15.55 -16.13 -0.37
N VAL A 109 15.53 -15.16 -1.29
CA VAL A 109 14.98 -15.37 -2.64
C VAL A 109 15.71 -16.49 -3.38
N VAL A 110 17.04 -16.51 -3.35
CA VAL A 110 17.84 -17.55 -4.02
C VAL A 110 17.55 -18.93 -3.44
N VAL A 111 17.56 -19.08 -2.11
CA VAL A 111 17.25 -20.34 -1.43
C VAL A 111 15.84 -20.83 -1.77
N ALA A 112 14.85 -19.93 -1.73
CA ALA A 112 13.47 -20.27 -2.06
C ALA A 112 13.29 -20.67 -3.53
N LEU A 113 13.97 -19.99 -4.47
CA LEU A 113 13.96 -20.36 -5.89
C LEU A 113 14.57 -21.74 -6.12
N ILE A 114 15.70 -22.05 -5.47
CA ILE A 114 16.33 -23.37 -5.53
C ILE A 114 15.38 -24.43 -4.97
N ASN A 115 14.78 -24.16 -3.80
CA ASN A 115 13.87 -25.10 -3.16
C ASN A 115 12.67 -25.42 -4.07
N LEU A 116 12.03 -24.38 -4.63
CA LEU A 116 10.89 -24.53 -5.55
C LEU A 116 11.29 -25.23 -6.87
N ALA A 117 12.46 -24.91 -7.43
CA ALA A 117 12.94 -25.50 -8.67
C ALA A 117 13.28 -26.99 -8.54
N VAL A 118 13.75 -27.42 -7.36
CA VAL A 118 14.12 -28.83 -7.10
C VAL A 118 12.92 -29.64 -6.62
N PHE A 119 12.18 -29.14 -5.62
CA PHE A 119 11.14 -29.90 -4.91
C PHE A 119 9.71 -29.49 -5.26
N GLY A 120 9.49 -28.43 -6.03
CA GLY A 120 8.15 -27.96 -6.39
C GLY A 120 7.42 -28.76 -7.48
N ARG A 121 8.07 -29.78 -8.07
CA ARG A 121 7.45 -30.62 -9.11
C ARG A 121 6.46 -31.60 -8.47
N VAL A 122 5.24 -31.60 -8.99
CA VAL A 122 4.14 -32.44 -8.50
C VAL A 122 4.44 -33.92 -8.74
N PRO A 123 4.44 -34.76 -7.70
CA PRO A 123 4.51 -36.21 -7.83
C PRO A 123 3.28 -36.79 -8.55
N PRO A 124 3.37 -38.00 -9.13
CA PRO A 124 2.19 -38.67 -9.71
C PRO A 124 1.07 -38.84 -8.68
N ASN A 125 -0.18 -38.58 -9.08
CA ASN A 125 -1.38 -38.65 -8.23
C ASN A 125 -1.33 -37.74 -6.99
N ALA A 126 -0.69 -36.57 -7.08
CA ALA A 126 -0.65 -35.57 -6.02
C ALA A 126 -1.13 -34.22 -6.52
N VAL A 127 -1.58 -33.38 -5.59
CA VAL A 127 -1.89 -31.97 -5.80
C VAL A 127 -1.12 -31.12 -4.81
N HIS A 128 -0.92 -29.84 -5.14
CA HIS A 128 -0.21 -28.90 -4.27
C HIS A 128 -1.02 -28.61 -3.01
N GLY A 129 -0.40 -28.85 -1.86
CA GLY A 129 -0.94 -28.54 -0.53
C GLY A 129 -0.73 -27.09 -0.12
N GLU A 130 -1.26 -26.75 1.06
CA GLU A 130 -1.20 -25.40 1.64
C GLU A 130 0.24 -24.91 1.80
N GLY A 131 1.18 -25.77 2.20
CA GLY A 131 2.59 -25.43 2.39
C GLY A 131 3.28 -24.95 1.10
N PHE A 132 3.01 -25.59 -0.03
CA PHE A 132 3.56 -25.19 -1.33
C PHE A 132 3.06 -23.80 -1.75
N TRP A 133 1.76 -23.55 -1.66
CA TRP A 133 1.17 -22.26 -2.04
C TRP A 133 1.67 -21.13 -1.15
N CYS A 134 1.85 -21.39 0.15
CA CYS A 134 2.47 -20.45 1.07
C CYS A 134 3.93 -20.15 0.70
N ALA A 135 4.71 -21.18 0.34
CA ALA A 135 6.10 -21.02 -0.11
C ALA A 135 6.19 -20.14 -1.37
N LEU A 136 5.31 -20.38 -2.34
CA LEU A 136 5.23 -19.61 -3.58
C LEU A 136 4.88 -18.14 -3.31
N ILE A 137 3.85 -17.87 -2.51
CA ILE A 137 3.42 -16.51 -2.20
C ILE A 137 4.46 -15.77 -1.37
N SER A 138 5.07 -16.43 -0.38
CA SER A 138 6.21 -15.88 0.34
C SER A 138 7.34 -15.48 -0.60
N LEU A 139 7.72 -16.34 -1.55
CA LEU A 139 8.73 -16.04 -2.56
C LEU A 139 8.35 -14.81 -3.40
N LEU A 140 7.12 -14.72 -3.89
CA LEU A 140 6.67 -13.56 -4.68
C LEU A 140 6.76 -12.26 -3.89
N ILE A 141 6.34 -12.27 -2.62
CA ILE A 141 6.47 -11.12 -1.72
C ILE A 141 7.95 -10.78 -1.51
N CYS A 142 8.81 -11.77 -1.25
CA CYS A 142 10.26 -11.58 -1.06
C CYS A 142 10.92 -10.96 -2.30
N VAL A 143 10.52 -11.38 -3.51
CA VAL A 143 11.03 -10.82 -4.77
C VAL A 143 10.63 -9.36 -4.91
N ILE A 144 9.37 -9.01 -4.61
CA ILE A 144 8.89 -7.62 -4.62
C ILE A 144 9.68 -6.77 -3.63
N ILE A 145 9.86 -7.24 -2.39
CA ILE A 145 10.63 -6.53 -1.35
C ILE A 145 12.08 -6.32 -1.80
N THR A 146 12.72 -7.37 -2.32
CA THR A 146 14.10 -7.31 -2.80
C THR A 146 14.24 -6.28 -3.92
N PHE A 147 13.30 -6.29 -4.88
CA PHE A 147 13.26 -5.31 -5.97
C PHE A 147 13.09 -3.88 -5.44
N LEU A 148 12.14 -3.65 -4.52
CA LEU A 148 11.91 -2.34 -3.91
C LEU A 148 13.15 -1.80 -3.19
N LEU A 149 13.87 -2.67 -2.47
CA LEU A 149 15.07 -2.27 -1.73
C LEU A 149 16.28 -2.05 -2.65
N ILE A 150 16.47 -2.88 -3.68
CA ILE A 150 17.52 -2.68 -4.69
C ILE A 150 17.25 -1.38 -5.47
N PHE A 151 15.99 -1.14 -5.87
CA PHE A 151 15.59 0.08 -6.56
C PHE A 151 15.92 1.34 -5.75
N HIS A 152 15.62 1.31 -4.43
CA HIS A 152 16.01 2.37 -3.53
C HIS A 152 17.54 2.54 -3.46
N TRP A 153 18.28 1.44 -3.34
CA TRP A 153 19.74 1.47 -3.23
C TRP A 153 20.43 2.05 -4.48
N ILE A 154 20.00 1.66 -5.68
CA ILE A 154 20.57 2.16 -6.95
C ILE A 154 20.39 3.68 -7.08
N LEU A 155 19.21 4.19 -6.72
CA LEU A 155 18.91 5.61 -6.83
C LEU A 155 19.59 6.44 -5.75
N GLU A 156 19.72 5.91 -4.53
CA GLU A 156 20.46 6.57 -3.45
C GLU A 156 21.97 6.62 -3.75
N ALA A 157 22.55 5.53 -4.27
CA ALA A 157 23.97 5.44 -4.61
C ALA A 157 24.39 6.45 -5.70
N ARG A 158 23.49 6.74 -6.65
CA ARG A 158 23.75 7.64 -7.77
C ARG A 158 23.67 9.12 -7.42
N ASN A 159 23.01 9.46 -6.30
CA ASN A 159 22.58 10.84 -6.06
C ASN A 159 23.17 11.49 -4.81
N GLN A 160 24.23 10.95 -4.19
CA GLN A 160 24.83 11.54 -2.98
C GLN A 160 25.22 13.01 -3.19
N PRO A 161 24.58 13.99 -2.51
CA PRO A 161 25.24 15.22 -2.15
C PRO A 161 25.81 15.00 -0.74
N LEU A 162 27.14 15.06 -0.60
CA LEU A 162 27.74 15.30 0.71
C LEU A 162 27.07 16.58 1.29
N HIS A 163 26.50 16.49 2.49
CA HIS A 163 25.81 17.58 3.18
C HIS A 163 24.50 18.08 2.54
N ASN A 164 23.37 17.47 2.93
CA ASN A 164 22.12 18.20 3.12
C ASN A 164 21.44 17.62 4.37
N THR A 165 21.17 18.46 5.36
CA THR A 165 20.28 18.12 6.47
C THR A 165 18.94 17.67 5.91
N PRO A 166 18.35 16.55 6.38
CA PRO A 166 17.02 16.15 5.93
C PRO A 166 16.04 17.31 6.20
N THR A 167 15.26 17.69 5.20
CA THR A 167 14.19 18.69 5.39
C THR A 167 13.18 18.18 6.40
N ASP A 168 12.51 19.06 7.15
CA ASP A 168 11.54 18.67 8.18
C ASP A 168 10.45 17.72 7.65
N ASP A 169 10.05 17.88 6.39
CA ASP A 169 9.11 17.00 5.68
C ASP A 169 9.64 15.56 5.48
N GLN A 170 10.94 15.40 5.27
CA GLN A 170 11.56 14.06 5.15
C GLN A 170 11.65 13.38 6.51
N LEU A 171 11.84 14.14 7.59
CA LEU A 171 11.86 13.62 8.94
C LEU A 171 10.45 13.20 9.39
N SER A 172 9.44 14.03 9.13
CA SER A 172 8.05 13.73 9.46
C SER A 172 7.53 12.50 8.70
N LEU A 173 7.84 12.35 7.42
CA LEU A 173 7.48 11.16 6.64
C LEU A 173 8.16 9.88 7.18
N ARG A 174 9.41 9.97 7.63
CA ARG A 174 10.14 8.84 8.24
C ARG A 174 9.54 8.44 9.59
N VAL A 175 9.16 9.41 10.41
CA VAL A 175 8.53 9.17 11.72
C VAL A 175 7.13 8.59 11.54
N ALA A 176 6.28 9.19 10.70
CA ALA A 176 4.95 8.67 10.38
C ALA A 176 5.03 7.25 9.78
N GLY A 177 5.97 7.03 8.86
CA GLY A 177 6.25 5.71 8.30
C GLY A 177 6.63 4.68 9.36
N ARG A 178 7.50 5.05 10.32
CA ARG A 178 7.92 4.19 11.45
C ARG A 178 6.72 3.70 12.26
N HIS A 179 5.82 4.61 12.64
CA HIS A 179 4.61 4.25 13.39
C HIS A 179 3.70 3.32 12.59
N PHE A 180 3.51 3.60 11.29
CA PHE A 180 2.71 2.75 10.42
C PHE A 180 3.27 1.32 10.34
N MET A 181 4.58 1.19 10.08
CA MET A 181 5.23 -0.12 10.02
C MET A 181 5.14 -0.88 11.32
N ASN A 182 5.42 -0.24 12.47
CA ASN A 182 5.35 -0.91 13.76
C ASN A 182 3.95 -1.45 14.04
N ASN A 183 2.89 -0.70 13.69
CA ASN A 183 1.51 -1.18 13.84
C ASN A 183 1.22 -2.38 12.93
N VAL A 184 1.68 -2.34 11.66
CA VAL A 184 1.52 -3.49 10.74
C VAL A 184 2.27 -4.71 11.28
N THR A 185 3.52 -4.55 11.72
CA THR A 185 4.31 -5.67 12.28
C THR A 185 3.64 -6.26 13.52
N LEU A 186 3.14 -5.43 14.45
CA LEU A 186 2.42 -5.91 15.63
C LEU A 186 1.13 -6.64 15.26
N PHE A 187 0.36 -6.11 14.30
CA PHE A 187 -0.83 -6.79 13.78
C PHE A 187 -0.49 -8.17 13.22
N ILE A 188 0.59 -8.32 12.44
CA ILE A 188 1.01 -9.62 11.92
C ILE A 188 1.50 -10.56 13.01
N ILE A 189 2.19 -10.05 14.04
CA ILE A 189 2.57 -10.86 15.21
C ILE A 189 1.31 -11.38 15.91
N ASP A 190 0.30 -10.54 16.11
CA ASP A 190 -0.95 -10.94 16.75
C ASP A 190 -1.69 -12.01 15.93
N LEU A 191 -1.75 -11.87 14.59
CA LEU A 191 -2.28 -12.91 13.71
C LEU A 191 -1.48 -14.23 13.82
N ALA A 192 -0.16 -14.16 13.84
CA ALA A 192 0.72 -15.33 13.91
C ALA A 192 0.57 -16.07 15.25
N VAL A 193 0.54 -15.32 16.36
CA VAL A 193 0.37 -15.87 17.71
C VAL A 193 -1.01 -16.53 17.84
N PHE A 194 -2.07 -15.88 17.36
CA PHE A 194 -3.40 -16.46 17.43
C PHE A 194 -3.57 -17.69 16.53
N ALA A 195 -2.97 -17.68 15.33
CA ALA A 195 -2.91 -18.84 14.46
C ALA A 195 -2.18 -20.02 15.11
N LEU A 196 -1.06 -19.77 15.80
CA LEU A 196 -0.32 -20.80 16.55
C LEU A 196 -1.17 -21.42 17.66
N LEU A 197 -1.84 -20.58 18.46
CA LEU A 197 -2.72 -21.03 19.54
C LEU A 197 -3.88 -21.87 18.98
N SER A 198 -4.53 -21.38 17.92
CA SER A 198 -5.64 -22.11 17.30
C SER A 198 -5.19 -23.44 16.69
N SER A 199 -4.03 -23.49 16.04
CA SER A 199 -3.47 -24.73 15.51
C SER A 199 -3.17 -25.75 16.62
N HIS A 200 -2.64 -25.29 17.75
CA HIS A 200 -2.31 -26.16 18.88
C HIS A 200 -3.56 -26.75 19.56
N PHE A 201 -4.59 -25.94 19.81
CA PHE A 201 -5.75 -26.33 20.60
C PHE A 201 -6.95 -26.83 19.78
N GLU A 202 -7.12 -26.41 18.53
CA GLU A 202 -8.25 -26.81 17.66
C GLU A 202 -7.83 -27.83 16.58
N HIS A 203 -6.55 -28.20 16.52
CA HIS A 203 -5.99 -29.09 15.50
C HIS A 203 -6.17 -28.57 14.05
N TRP A 204 -6.30 -27.26 13.90
CA TRP A 204 -6.30 -26.62 12.58
C TRP A 204 -4.88 -26.58 12.01
N THR A 205 -4.76 -26.54 10.69
CA THR A 205 -3.48 -26.20 10.06
C THR A 205 -3.10 -24.77 10.45
N TYR A 206 -1.80 -24.45 10.45
CA TYR A 206 -1.38 -23.10 10.80
C TYR A 206 -1.97 -22.05 9.83
N LEU A 207 -2.10 -22.40 8.54
CA LEU A 207 -2.75 -21.55 7.55
C LEU A 207 -4.24 -21.33 7.85
N GLN A 208 -4.98 -22.36 8.26
CA GLN A 208 -6.37 -22.21 8.68
C GLN A 208 -6.50 -21.28 9.88
N GLY A 209 -5.55 -21.36 10.83
CA GLY A 209 -5.43 -20.40 11.93
C GLY A 209 -5.23 -18.95 11.44
N ILE A 210 -4.34 -18.73 10.47
CA ILE A 210 -4.14 -17.40 9.85
C ILE A 210 -5.41 -16.92 9.16
N TYR A 211 -6.04 -17.80 8.38
CA TYR A 211 -7.29 -17.51 7.66
C TYR A 211 -8.39 -17.08 8.62
N TYR A 212 -8.66 -17.86 9.67
CA TYR A 212 -9.63 -17.54 10.71
C TYR A 212 -9.30 -16.20 11.39
N SER A 213 -8.02 -15.97 11.72
CA SER A 213 -7.57 -14.74 12.37
C SER A 213 -7.86 -13.52 11.51
N ILE A 214 -7.63 -13.60 10.19
CA ILE A 214 -7.89 -12.50 9.24
C ILE A 214 -9.39 -12.29 9.01
N VAL A 215 -10.15 -13.37 8.79
CA VAL A 215 -11.61 -13.30 8.65
C VAL A 215 -12.26 -12.67 9.88
N THR A 216 -11.75 -12.96 11.07
CA THR A 216 -12.19 -12.37 12.33
C THR A 216 -11.75 -10.92 12.46
N SER A 217 -10.48 -10.61 12.18
CA SER A 217 -9.92 -9.25 12.30
C SER A 217 -10.57 -8.26 11.34
N LEU A 218 -10.90 -8.72 10.13
CA LEU A 218 -11.62 -7.94 9.11
C LEU A 218 -13.13 -7.94 9.31
N THR A 219 -13.62 -8.51 10.42
CA THR A 219 -15.04 -8.56 10.78
C THR A 219 -15.92 -9.18 9.69
N VAL A 220 -15.37 -10.08 8.86
CA VAL A 220 -16.13 -10.79 7.83
C VAL A 220 -16.94 -11.91 8.49
N GLY A 221 -16.28 -12.78 9.24
CA GLY A 221 -16.94 -13.78 10.08
C GLY A 221 -17.76 -14.84 9.31
N PHE A 222 -17.20 -15.49 8.30
CA PHE A 222 -17.90 -16.53 7.52
C PHE A 222 -18.50 -17.68 8.36
N GLY A 223 -17.87 -18.03 9.48
CA GLY A 223 -18.35 -19.08 10.39
C GLY A 223 -18.05 -20.52 9.94
N ASP A 224 -17.25 -20.70 8.89
CA ASP A 224 -16.74 -22.00 8.42
C ASP A 224 -15.70 -22.60 9.38
N PHE A 225 -14.81 -21.76 9.93
CA PHE A 225 -13.95 -22.09 11.07
C PHE A 225 -14.48 -21.44 12.34
N ARG A 226 -14.66 -22.23 13.40
CA ARG A 226 -15.15 -21.74 14.70
C ARG A 226 -14.49 -22.48 15.85
N PRO A 227 -14.08 -21.78 16.91
CA PRO A 227 -13.42 -22.43 18.04
C PRO A 227 -14.38 -23.35 18.80
N HIS A 228 -14.01 -24.61 18.95
CA HIS A 228 -14.76 -25.61 19.70
C HIS A 228 -14.30 -25.68 21.15
N THR A 229 -13.03 -25.39 21.41
CA THR A 229 -12.41 -25.45 22.74
C THR A 229 -12.69 -24.18 23.54
N ALA A 230 -13.00 -24.34 24.83
CA ALA A 230 -13.30 -23.22 25.73
C ALA A 230 -12.14 -22.20 25.81
N VAL A 231 -10.89 -22.68 25.80
CA VAL A 231 -9.68 -21.84 25.83
C VAL A 231 -9.64 -20.90 24.62
N ILE A 232 -9.75 -21.42 23.40
CA ILE A 232 -9.68 -20.59 22.19
C ILE A 232 -10.90 -19.66 22.09
N ARG A 233 -12.10 -20.06 22.54
CA ARG A 233 -13.25 -19.14 22.59
C ARG A 233 -12.98 -17.90 23.44
N VAL A 234 -12.37 -18.08 24.61
CA VAL A 234 -12.01 -16.96 25.49
C VAL A 234 -10.88 -16.12 24.87
N LEU A 235 -9.84 -16.76 24.33
CA LEU A 235 -8.74 -16.04 23.69
C LEU A 235 -9.19 -15.28 22.44
N ALA A 236 -10.14 -15.82 21.66
CA ALA A 236 -10.70 -15.20 20.47
C ALA A 236 -11.40 -13.87 20.80
N PHE A 237 -12.03 -13.76 21.97
CA PHE A 237 -12.63 -12.50 22.43
C PHE A 237 -11.57 -11.41 22.64
N PHE A 238 -10.48 -11.72 23.35
CA PHE A 238 -9.41 -10.74 23.58
C PHE A 238 -8.67 -10.40 22.28
N PHE A 239 -8.37 -11.42 21.48
CA PHE A 239 -7.73 -11.27 20.18
C PHE A 239 -8.54 -10.37 19.25
N SER A 240 -9.86 -10.59 19.11
CA SER A 240 -10.68 -9.81 18.17
C SER A 240 -10.73 -8.33 18.54
N VAL A 241 -10.82 -7.99 19.84
CA VAL A 241 -10.79 -6.60 20.30
C VAL A 241 -9.44 -5.93 19.98
N ILE A 242 -8.33 -6.60 20.26
CA ILE A 242 -6.98 -6.09 19.96
C ILE A 242 -6.80 -5.92 18.45
N ALA A 243 -7.15 -6.94 17.67
CA ALA A 243 -7.00 -6.95 16.22
C ALA A 243 -7.87 -5.88 15.54
N MET A 244 -9.12 -5.69 15.98
CA MET A 244 -10.00 -4.63 15.49
C MET A 244 -9.46 -3.24 15.82
N ALA A 245 -8.93 -3.03 17.03
CA ALA A 245 -8.32 -1.76 17.41
C ALA A 245 -7.07 -1.45 16.58
N GLN A 246 -6.22 -2.44 16.34
CA GLN A 246 -5.04 -2.31 15.48
C GLN A 246 -5.42 -2.05 14.02
N LEU A 247 -6.43 -2.77 13.50
CA LEU A 247 -6.92 -2.55 12.14
C LEU A 247 -7.48 -1.14 11.98
N GLY A 248 -8.26 -0.65 12.95
CA GLY A 248 -8.74 0.74 12.99
C GLY A 248 -7.61 1.76 12.99
N ASN A 249 -6.54 1.50 13.74
CA ASN A 249 -5.33 2.35 13.74
C ASN A 249 -4.61 2.32 12.38
N ILE A 250 -4.44 1.15 11.77
CA ILE A 250 -3.85 0.98 10.43
C ILE A 250 -4.65 1.75 9.40
N ILE A 251 -5.98 1.60 9.40
CA ILE A 251 -6.89 2.35 8.54
C ILE A 251 -6.73 3.85 8.81
N GLY A 252 -6.82 4.31 10.06
CA GLY A 252 -6.69 5.73 10.41
C GLY A 252 -5.37 6.36 9.95
N MET A 253 -4.25 5.65 10.08
CA MET A 253 -2.96 6.11 9.55
C MET A 253 -2.94 6.14 8.02
N LEU A 254 -3.56 5.15 7.37
CA LEU A 254 -3.67 5.09 5.92
C LEU A 254 -4.50 6.26 5.38
N ILE A 255 -5.63 6.56 6.01
CA ILE A 255 -6.47 7.70 5.69
C ILE A 255 -5.67 9.00 5.80
N ARG A 256 -4.94 9.20 6.90
CA ARG A 256 -4.07 10.37 7.09
C ARG A 256 -3.01 10.47 6.00
N PHE A 257 -2.42 9.34 5.59
CA PHE A 257 -1.41 9.30 4.54
C PHE A 257 -1.96 9.66 3.15
N PHE A 258 -3.16 9.20 2.80
CA PHE A 258 -3.79 9.55 1.52
C PHE A 258 -4.35 10.96 1.51
N THR A 259 -4.97 11.38 2.62
CA THR A 259 -5.54 12.73 2.76
C THR A 259 -4.45 13.79 2.74
N SER A 260 -3.32 13.57 3.43
CA SER A 260 -2.20 14.52 3.44
C SER A 260 -1.65 14.74 2.04
N ARG A 261 -1.52 13.69 1.22
CA ARG A 261 -1.09 13.80 -0.17
C ARG A 261 -2.10 14.49 -1.08
N SER A 262 -3.39 14.26 -0.88
CA SER A 262 -4.43 14.99 -1.63
C SER A 262 -4.38 16.48 -1.28
N GLN A 263 -4.28 16.82 0.01
CA GLN A 263 -4.13 18.20 0.50
C GLN A 263 -2.84 18.87 0.02
N GLU A 264 -1.71 18.17 0.04
CA GLU A 264 -0.41 18.70 -0.38
C GLU A 264 -0.39 18.98 -1.89
N LYS A 265 -0.96 18.08 -2.71
CA LYS A 265 -1.15 18.35 -4.14
C LYS A 265 -2.03 19.58 -4.36
N LYS A 266 -3.08 19.76 -3.56
CA LYS A 266 -3.98 20.93 -3.63
C LYS A 266 -3.22 22.22 -3.26
N ALA A 267 -2.45 22.22 -2.17
CA ALA A 267 -1.64 23.35 -1.74
C ALA A 267 -0.57 23.72 -2.79
N HIS A 268 0.14 22.74 -3.35
CA HIS A 268 1.12 22.99 -4.41
C HIS A 268 0.48 23.53 -5.70
N SER A 269 -0.73 23.08 -6.01
CA SER A 269 -1.49 23.58 -7.16
C SER A 269 -1.93 25.04 -6.93
N ARG A 270 -2.32 25.41 -5.71
CA ARG A 270 -2.62 26.79 -5.31
C ARG A 270 -1.40 27.70 -5.47
N ILE A 271 -0.25 27.31 -4.92
CA ILE A 271 1.00 28.08 -5.02
C ILE A 271 1.42 28.26 -6.50
N LYS A 272 1.31 27.21 -7.31
CA LYS A 272 1.69 27.29 -8.74
C LYS A 272 0.75 28.20 -9.53
N TYR A 273 -0.52 28.26 -9.17
CA TYR A 273 -1.49 29.18 -9.75
C TYR A 273 -1.19 30.64 -9.37
N GLU A 274 -0.89 30.89 -8.10
CA GLU A 274 -0.46 32.21 -7.61
C GLU A 274 0.83 32.70 -8.27
N GLN A 275 1.82 31.80 -8.46
CA GLN A 275 3.06 32.12 -9.16
C GLN A 275 2.83 32.52 -10.63
N LYS A 276 2.04 31.74 -11.37
CA LYS A 276 1.68 32.07 -12.76
C LYS A 276 0.96 33.41 -12.85
N ARG A 277 0.07 33.70 -11.89
CA ARG A 277 -0.63 34.98 -11.84
C ARG A 277 0.35 36.14 -11.63
N HIS A 278 1.26 36.02 -10.67
CA HIS A 278 2.28 37.06 -10.44
C HIS A 278 3.18 37.27 -11.67
N GLU A 279 3.53 36.21 -12.40
CA GLU A 279 4.25 36.32 -13.68
C GLU A 279 3.42 37.09 -14.72
N GLU A 280 2.14 36.77 -14.89
CA GLU A 280 1.25 37.47 -15.84
C GLU A 280 1.03 38.95 -15.48
N GLU A 281 0.90 39.28 -14.19
CA GLU A 281 0.79 40.65 -13.70
C GLU A 281 2.08 41.44 -13.92
N LEU A 282 3.23 40.81 -13.70
CA LEU A 282 4.54 41.39 -13.96
C LEU A 282 4.73 41.66 -15.46
N GLU A 283 4.35 40.72 -16.32
CA GLU A 283 4.39 40.90 -17.78
C GLU A 283 3.50 42.07 -18.24
N LYS A 284 2.28 42.17 -17.70
CA LYS A 284 1.38 43.31 -17.99
C LYS A 284 2.01 44.64 -17.56
N HIS A 285 2.60 44.71 -16.37
CA HIS A 285 3.31 45.90 -15.89
C HIS A 285 4.50 46.27 -16.78
N ILE A 286 5.34 45.30 -17.14
CA ILE A 286 6.49 45.52 -18.03
C ILE A 286 6.03 46.04 -19.40
N LYS A 287 4.96 45.46 -19.96
CA LYS A 287 4.40 45.88 -21.25
C LYS A 287 3.84 47.30 -21.21
N ALA A 288 3.18 47.68 -20.11
CA ALA A 288 2.67 49.03 -19.87
C ALA A 288 3.80 50.07 -19.70
N ILE A 289 4.86 49.72 -18.97
CA ILE A 289 6.06 50.56 -18.84
C ILE A 289 6.73 50.75 -20.20
N ARG A 290 6.91 49.68 -20.97
CA ARG A 290 7.53 49.73 -22.30
C ARG A 290 6.75 50.63 -23.27
N THR A 291 5.42 50.51 -23.30
CA THR A 291 4.57 51.38 -24.14
C THR A 291 4.58 52.83 -23.69
N THR A 292 4.62 53.09 -22.38
CA THR A 292 4.74 54.45 -21.82
C THR A 292 6.11 55.06 -22.12
N SER A 293 7.19 54.29 -21.97
CA SER A 293 8.55 54.71 -22.27
C SER A 293 8.74 54.99 -23.76
N SER A 294 8.20 54.15 -24.66
CA SER A 294 8.23 54.41 -26.10
C SER A 294 7.41 55.65 -26.50
N ARG A 295 6.30 55.94 -25.80
CA ARG A 295 5.56 57.20 -25.97
C ARG A 295 6.37 58.41 -25.52
N ASN A 296 7.05 58.33 -24.37
CA ASN A 296 7.85 59.44 -23.84
C ASN A 296 9.10 59.72 -24.69
N ILE A 297 9.75 58.69 -25.26
CA ILE A 297 10.88 58.86 -26.20
C ILE A 297 10.40 59.50 -27.51
N ARG A 298 9.25 59.07 -28.06
CA ARG A 298 8.64 59.75 -29.21
C ARG A 298 8.25 61.20 -28.94
N LYS A 299 7.93 61.54 -27.69
CA LYS A 299 7.57 62.90 -27.25
C LYS A 299 8.80 63.76 -26.98
N SER A 300 9.96 63.18 -26.63
CA SER A 300 11.22 63.92 -26.46
C SER A 300 11.86 64.33 -27.77
N ASP A 301 11.63 63.58 -28.85
CA ASP A 301 12.07 63.96 -30.21
C ASP A 301 11.21 65.09 -30.82
N SER A 302 10.16 65.56 -30.11
CA SER A 302 9.20 66.54 -30.61
C SER A 302 8.94 67.73 -29.68
N ILE A 303 9.91 68.13 -28.84
CA ILE A 303 9.74 69.31 -27.96
C ILE A 303 10.30 70.57 -28.64
N ASP A 304 9.43 71.31 -29.30
CA ASP A 304 9.43 72.78 -29.26
C ASP A 304 8.45 73.24 -28.17
N SER A 305 8.75 74.42 -27.65
CA SER A 305 8.30 75.11 -26.45
C SER A 305 6.76 75.24 -26.34
N GLY A 306 6.19 74.82 -25.22
CA GLY A 306 4.85 75.26 -24.82
C GLY A 306 4.04 74.31 -23.94
N ASP A 307 3.64 74.83 -22.77
CA ASP A 307 2.59 74.35 -21.86
C ASP A 307 2.74 73.00 -21.14
N MET A 308 3.10 73.10 -19.86
CA MET A 308 2.97 72.05 -18.86
C MET A 308 1.50 71.93 -18.42
N LYS A 309 0.70 71.15 -19.15
CA LYS A 309 -0.61 70.69 -18.67
C LYS A 309 -0.44 69.42 -17.85
N THR A 310 -0.85 69.47 -16.59
CA THR A 310 -0.91 68.34 -15.67
C THR A 310 -1.89 67.30 -16.18
N GLU A 311 -1.40 66.31 -16.94
CA GLU A 311 -2.20 65.14 -17.36
C GLU A 311 -2.60 64.35 -16.11
N LYS A 312 -3.89 64.35 -15.79
CA LYS A 312 -4.50 63.44 -14.82
C LYS A 312 -4.22 62.01 -15.28
N LYS A 313 -3.30 61.33 -14.59
CA LYS A 313 -2.99 59.92 -14.75
C LYS A 313 -4.25 59.09 -14.47
N GLN A 314 -5.00 58.76 -15.52
CA GLN A 314 -6.19 57.93 -15.42
C GLN A 314 -5.75 56.54 -14.94
N ARG A 315 -5.90 56.30 -13.63
CA ARG A 315 -5.70 54.98 -13.03
C ARG A 315 -6.71 54.06 -13.71
N LEU A 316 -6.22 52.96 -14.30
CA LEU A 316 -7.11 51.88 -14.74
C LEU A 316 -8.05 51.53 -13.57
N PRO A 317 -9.35 51.29 -13.81
CA PRO A 317 -10.24 50.84 -12.76
C PRO A 317 -9.68 49.50 -12.27
N VAL A 318 -9.12 49.52 -11.06
CA VAL A 318 -8.72 48.31 -10.37
C VAL A 318 -10.03 47.59 -10.05
N PRO A 319 -10.21 46.31 -10.45
CA PRO A 319 -11.35 45.53 -10.00
C PRO A 319 -11.45 45.67 -8.47
N ASP A 320 -12.67 45.84 -7.96
CA ASP A 320 -12.87 45.91 -6.51
C ASP A 320 -12.29 44.62 -5.88
N LEU A 321 -11.37 44.77 -4.94
CA LEU A 321 -10.60 43.67 -4.35
C LEU A 321 -11.54 42.59 -3.77
N HIS A 322 -12.71 42.99 -3.28
CA HIS A 322 -13.74 42.05 -2.81
C HIS A 322 -14.30 41.16 -3.92
N GLN A 323 -14.59 41.72 -5.10
CA GLN A 323 -15.12 40.95 -6.24
C GLN A 323 -14.07 39.96 -6.77
N GLU A 324 -12.80 40.34 -6.74
CA GLU A 324 -11.71 39.49 -7.19
C GLU A 324 -11.41 38.35 -6.18
N ILE A 325 -11.47 38.62 -4.87
CA ILE A 325 -11.40 37.59 -3.82
C ILE A 325 -12.57 36.61 -3.97
N GLU A 326 -13.78 37.11 -4.19
CA GLU A 326 -14.97 36.26 -4.35
C GLU A 326 -14.87 35.39 -5.61
N PHE A 327 -14.37 35.94 -6.72
CA PHE A 327 -14.12 35.17 -7.94
C PHE A 327 -13.07 34.06 -7.73
N LEU A 328 -11.97 34.36 -7.04
CA LEU A 328 -10.95 33.36 -6.70
C LEU A 328 -11.46 32.29 -5.76
N HIS A 329 -12.31 32.65 -4.80
CA HIS A 329 -12.97 31.71 -3.91
C HIS A 329 -13.83 30.73 -4.71
N ARG A 330 -14.67 31.24 -5.63
CA ARG A 330 -15.50 30.41 -6.53
C ARG A 330 -14.66 29.49 -7.41
N LEU A 331 -13.56 29.98 -8.00
CA LEU A 331 -12.65 29.14 -8.78
C LEU A 331 -11.97 28.07 -7.93
N ALA A 332 -11.54 28.41 -6.71
CA ALA A 332 -10.93 27.47 -5.79
C ALA A 332 -11.93 26.38 -5.38
N GLU A 333 -13.18 26.75 -5.07
CA GLU A 333 -14.28 25.83 -4.76
C GLU A 333 -14.59 24.90 -5.94
N GLU A 334 -14.66 25.41 -7.17
CA GLU A 334 -14.87 24.61 -8.37
C GLU A 334 -13.74 23.60 -8.61
N GLN A 335 -12.49 24.05 -8.47
CA GLN A 335 -11.33 23.17 -8.62
C GLN A 335 -11.31 22.11 -7.53
N GLU A 336 -11.67 22.48 -6.30
CA GLU A 336 -11.74 21.54 -5.19
C GLU A 336 -12.85 20.51 -5.37
N SER A 337 -14.02 20.93 -5.86
CA SER A 337 -15.12 20.04 -6.23
C SER A 337 -14.72 19.04 -7.31
N LYS A 338 -14.07 19.52 -8.39
CA LYS A 338 -13.55 18.66 -9.46
C LYS A 338 -12.51 17.68 -8.93
N ALA A 339 -11.57 18.12 -8.10
CA ALA A 339 -10.55 17.24 -7.51
C ALA A 339 -11.17 16.16 -6.62
N ARG A 340 -12.13 16.52 -5.75
CA ARG A 340 -12.88 15.56 -4.92
C ARG A 340 -13.64 14.54 -5.77
N MET A 341 -14.27 14.99 -6.86
CA MET A 341 -14.96 14.11 -7.79
C MET A 341 -14.00 13.15 -8.49
N TRP A 342 -12.82 13.61 -8.90
CA TRP A 342 -11.79 12.74 -9.49
C TRP A 342 -11.24 11.72 -8.47
N ASP A 343 -10.98 12.14 -7.23
CA ASP A 343 -10.55 11.25 -6.15
C ASP A 343 -11.60 10.14 -5.93
N MET A 344 -12.89 10.50 -5.87
CA MET A 344 -14.01 9.56 -5.80
C MET A 344 -14.00 8.58 -6.96
N ILE A 345 -14.05 9.08 -8.20
CA ILE A 345 -14.12 8.25 -9.41
C ILE A 345 -12.94 7.27 -9.45
N SER A 346 -11.74 7.73 -9.10
CA SER A 346 -10.55 6.88 -9.06
C SER A 346 -10.65 5.78 -8.00
N SER A 347 -11.17 6.08 -6.81
CA SER A 347 -11.36 5.08 -5.75
C SER A 347 -12.48 4.09 -6.06
N SER A 348 -13.59 4.54 -6.64
CA SER A 348 -14.68 3.67 -7.10
C SER A 348 -14.23 2.76 -8.24
N ALA A 349 -13.46 3.29 -9.20
CA ALA A 349 -12.87 2.48 -10.26
C ALA A 349 -11.89 1.43 -9.69
N GLY A 350 -11.05 1.82 -8.73
CA GLY A 350 -10.16 0.90 -8.03
C GLY A 350 -10.90 -0.22 -7.31
N LEU A 351 -12.00 0.11 -6.62
CA LEU A 351 -12.87 -0.85 -5.96
C LEU A 351 -13.52 -1.83 -6.94
N LEU A 352 -14.05 -1.34 -8.06
CA LEU A 352 -14.65 -2.19 -9.09
C LEU A 352 -13.61 -3.11 -9.72
N VAL A 353 -12.42 -2.59 -10.06
CA VAL A 353 -11.32 -3.41 -10.60
C VAL A 353 -10.91 -4.48 -9.60
N PHE A 354 -10.76 -4.14 -8.32
CA PHE A 354 -10.53 -5.11 -7.26
C PHE A 354 -11.64 -6.17 -7.30
N TRP A 355 -12.90 -5.78 -7.15
CA TRP A 355 -14.01 -6.72 -7.13
C TRP A 355 -14.06 -7.69 -8.34
N PHE A 356 -13.96 -7.17 -9.57
CA PHE A 356 -14.00 -8.01 -10.78
C PHE A 356 -12.78 -8.92 -10.96
N VAL A 357 -11.59 -8.46 -10.54
CA VAL A 357 -10.37 -9.27 -10.56
C VAL A 357 -10.46 -10.38 -9.52
N GLY A 358 -10.93 -10.07 -8.31
CA GLY A 358 -11.15 -11.06 -7.26
C GLY A 358 -12.11 -12.15 -7.73
N ALA A 359 -13.21 -11.76 -8.39
CA ALA A 359 -14.17 -12.70 -8.95
C ALA A 359 -13.53 -13.68 -9.94
N ALA A 360 -12.66 -13.19 -10.83
CA ALA A 360 -11.95 -14.03 -11.80
C ALA A 360 -10.99 -15.01 -11.10
N ILE A 361 -10.27 -14.53 -10.09
CA ILE A 361 -9.33 -15.32 -9.32
C ILE A 361 -10.05 -16.46 -8.57
N PHE A 362 -11.06 -16.15 -7.76
CA PHE A 362 -11.75 -17.17 -6.95
C PHE A 362 -12.61 -18.11 -7.79
N SER A 363 -13.20 -17.63 -8.89
CA SER A 363 -13.89 -18.50 -9.85
C SER A 363 -12.97 -19.59 -10.39
N GLN A 364 -11.71 -19.26 -10.69
CA GLN A 364 -10.75 -20.24 -11.21
C GLN A 364 -10.15 -21.12 -10.13
N LEU A 365 -9.86 -20.57 -8.94
CA LEU A 365 -9.23 -21.34 -7.85
C LEU A 365 -10.20 -22.33 -7.21
N GLU A 366 -11.48 -21.95 -7.05
CA GLU A 366 -12.48 -22.77 -6.38
C GLU A 366 -13.40 -23.53 -7.34
N GLY A 367 -13.22 -23.34 -8.65
CA GLY A 367 -14.07 -23.96 -9.68
C GLY A 367 -15.51 -23.43 -9.70
N TRP A 368 -15.74 -22.23 -9.15
CA TRP A 368 -17.05 -21.59 -9.14
C TRP A 368 -17.35 -20.89 -10.47
N GLY A 369 -18.64 -20.69 -10.78
CA GLY A 369 -19.03 -19.77 -11.85
C GLY A 369 -18.60 -18.33 -11.54
N TYR A 370 -18.30 -17.53 -12.57
CA TYR A 370 -17.83 -16.15 -12.40
C TYR A 370 -18.80 -15.29 -11.56
N GLY A 371 -20.12 -15.47 -11.76
CA GLY A 371 -21.15 -14.79 -10.97
C GLY A 371 -21.09 -15.12 -9.47
N THR A 372 -20.82 -16.37 -9.13
CA THR A 372 -20.59 -16.80 -7.75
C THR A 372 -19.29 -16.20 -7.19
N GLY A 373 -18.22 -16.15 -7.99
CA GLY A 373 -16.98 -15.46 -7.62
C GLY A 373 -17.19 -13.97 -7.34
N MET A 374 -18.01 -13.28 -8.15
CA MET A 374 -18.41 -11.89 -7.90
C MET A 374 -19.23 -11.76 -6.61
N TYR A 375 -20.23 -12.61 -6.40
CA TYR A 375 -21.02 -12.61 -5.17
C TYR A 375 -20.16 -12.84 -3.93
N PHE A 376 -19.29 -13.86 -3.95
CA PHE A 376 -18.37 -14.17 -2.85
C PHE A 376 -17.48 -12.98 -2.50
N THR A 377 -16.83 -12.37 -3.49
CA THR A 377 -15.93 -11.24 -3.26
C THR A 377 -16.66 -10.00 -2.71
N TYR A 378 -17.89 -9.75 -3.17
CA TYR A 378 -18.76 -8.71 -2.60
C TYR A 378 -19.08 -8.99 -1.12
N VAL A 379 -19.59 -10.18 -0.82
CA VAL A 379 -19.99 -10.58 0.54
C VAL A 379 -18.79 -10.56 1.49
N ALA A 380 -17.63 -11.02 1.02
CA ALA A 380 -16.40 -11.07 1.79
C ALA A 380 -15.86 -9.67 2.12
N PHE A 381 -15.67 -8.81 1.11
CA PHE A 381 -14.96 -7.53 1.30
C PHE A 381 -15.87 -6.36 1.71
N LEU A 382 -17.19 -6.54 1.66
CA LEU A 382 -18.13 -5.69 2.40
C LEU A 382 -18.40 -6.18 3.82
N THR A 383 -17.66 -7.19 4.30
CA THR A 383 -17.76 -7.68 5.68
C THR A 383 -19.16 -8.18 6.04
N ILE A 384 -19.90 -8.71 5.05
CA ILE A 384 -21.23 -9.30 5.26
C ILE A 384 -21.09 -10.73 5.75
N GLY A 385 -20.24 -11.52 5.07
CA GLY A 385 -19.80 -12.84 5.52
C GLY A 385 -20.89 -13.86 5.79
N TYR A 386 -21.83 -14.06 4.85
CA TYR A 386 -22.90 -15.07 5.02
C TYR A 386 -22.40 -16.51 5.23
N GLY A 387 -21.21 -16.85 4.71
CA GLY A 387 -20.60 -18.16 4.88
C GLY A 387 -21.16 -19.26 3.97
N ASP A 388 -22.02 -18.90 3.02
CA ASP A 388 -22.57 -19.80 2.00
C ASP A 388 -21.54 -20.19 0.92
N PHE A 389 -20.58 -19.31 0.65
CA PHE A 389 -19.38 -19.60 -0.12
C PHE A 389 -18.13 -19.18 0.66
N THR A 390 -17.19 -20.11 0.83
CA THR A 390 -15.89 -19.84 1.45
C THR A 390 -14.78 -20.56 0.68
N PRO A 391 -13.52 -20.07 0.68
CA PRO A 391 -12.42 -20.74 0.01
C PRO A 391 -12.12 -22.10 0.67
N ILE A 392 -12.33 -23.17 -0.07
CA ILE A 392 -12.10 -24.54 0.39
C ILE A 392 -10.72 -25.02 -0.08
N THR A 393 -10.30 -24.61 -1.28
CA THR A 393 -9.02 -25.06 -1.84
C THR A 393 -7.83 -24.45 -1.08
N PRO A 394 -6.71 -25.20 -0.96
CA PRO A 394 -5.46 -24.66 -0.40
C PRO A 394 -5.04 -23.35 -1.06
N ALA A 395 -5.07 -23.30 -2.40
CA ALA A 395 -4.70 -22.13 -3.17
C ALA A 395 -5.64 -20.95 -2.88
N GLY A 396 -6.96 -21.18 -2.86
CA GLY A 396 -7.94 -20.14 -2.60
C GLY A 396 -7.85 -19.55 -1.20
N ARG A 397 -7.55 -20.36 -0.16
CA ARG A 397 -7.31 -19.83 1.19
C ARG A 397 -6.06 -18.93 1.26
N VAL A 398 -4.94 -19.38 0.70
CA VAL A 398 -3.71 -18.57 0.66
C VAL A 398 -3.93 -17.27 -0.11
N VAL A 399 -4.58 -17.35 -1.27
CA VAL A 399 -4.88 -16.18 -2.09
C VAL A 399 -5.88 -15.27 -1.39
N PHE A 400 -6.88 -15.79 -0.68
CA PHE A 400 -7.79 -14.99 0.14
C PHE A 400 -7.06 -14.19 1.22
N VAL A 401 -6.13 -14.81 1.94
CA VAL A 401 -5.29 -14.13 2.93
C VAL A 401 -4.54 -12.96 2.28
N LEU A 402 -3.88 -13.20 1.14
CA LEU A 402 -3.15 -12.15 0.42
C LEU A 402 -4.07 -11.02 -0.08
N TYR A 403 -5.20 -11.42 -0.66
CA TYR A 403 -6.15 -10.52 -1.30
C TYR A 403 -6.85 -9.62 -0.28
N SER A 404 -7.10 -10.16 0.91
CA SER A 404 -7.66 -9.44 2.06
C SER A 404 -6.79 -8.27 2.52
N ILE A 405 -5.47 -8.39 2.41
CA ILE A 405 -4.54 -7.30 2.75
C ILE A 405 -4.68 -6.13 1.77
N LEU A 406 -4.90 -6.43 0.49
CA LEU A 406 -5.13 -5.42 -0.54
C LEU A 406 -6.52 -4.77 -0.41
N ALA A 407 -7.50 -5.51 0.14
CA ALA A 407 -8.85 -5.00 0.37
C ALA A 407 -8.86 -3.80 1.32
N VAL A 408 -8.14 -3.90 2.45
CA VAL A 408 -8.13 -2.87 3.52
C VAL A 408 -7.87 -1.45 2.98
N PRO A 409 -6.77 -1.16 2.25
CA PRO A 409 -6.51 0.18 1.75
C PRO A 409 -7.49 0.63 0.65
N ILE A 410 -7.98 -0.30 -0.18
CA ILE A 410 -8.90 0.01 -1.29
C ILE A 410 -10.27 0.39 -0.72
N MET A 411 -10.80 -0.42 0.20
CA MET A 411 -12.07 -0.17 0.89
C MET A 411 -12.01 1.10 1.72
N ALA A 412 -10.92 1.32 2.48
CA ALA A 412 -10.75 2.53 3.28
C ALA A 412 -10.71 3.79 2.41
N SER A 413 -9.99 3.76 1.28
CA SER A 413 -9.91 4.89 0.34
C SER A 413 -11.28 5.24 -0.24
N PHE A 414 -12.02 4.23 -0.71
CA PHE A 414 -13.39 4.42 -1.21
C PHE A 414 -14.31 4.98 -0.12
N ALA A 415 -14.31 4.40 1.08
CA ALA A 415 -15.15 4.86 2.18
C ALA A 415 -14.86 6.32 2.58
N VAL A 416 -13.58 6.70 2.66
CA VAL A 416 -13.19 8.09 2.95
C VAL A 416 -13.69 9.04 1.88
N ASN A 417 -13.44 8.72 0.60
CA ASN A 417 -13.84 9.59 -0.48
C ASN A 417 -15.37 9.73 -0.50
N ALA A 418 -16.10 8.61 -0.33
CA ALA A 418 -17.56 8.54 -0.20
C ALA A 418 -18.06 9.51 0.88
N VAL A 419 -17.54 9.39 2.10
CA VAL A 419 -17.90 10.25 3.23
C VAL A 419 -17.54 11.72 2.95
N GLN A 420 -16.36 12.00 2.40
CA GLN A 420 -15.93 13.36 2.06
C GLN A 420 -16.83 14.01 1.01
N GLN A 421 -17.34 13.25 0.03
CA GLN A 421 -18.27 13.80 -0.96
C GLN A 421 -19.66 14.05 -0.36
N SER A 422 -20.15 13.15 0.51
CA SER A 422 -21.48 13.27 1.11
C SER A 422 -21.56 14.32 2.23
N PHE A 423 -20.50 14.50 3.02
CA PHE A 423 -20.51 15.33 4.22
C PHE A 423 -19.50 16.48 4.20
N GLY A 424 -18.59 16.54 3.21
CA GLY A 424 -17.57 17.59 3.11
C GLY A 424 -18.05 18.93 2.55
N SER A 425 -19.38 19.15 2.50
CA SER A 425 -20.02 20.42 2.16
C SER A 425 -20.58 21.16 3.38
N ILE A 426 -20.18 20.79 4.60
CA ILE A 426 -20.56 21.48 5.85
C ILE A 426 -19.34 22.09 6.50
#